data_AF-A0A2E3YG91-F1
#
_entry.id   AF-A0A2E3YG91-F1
#
_cell.length_a   1.000
_cell.length_b   1.000
_cell.length_c   1.000
_cell.angle_alpha   90.00
_cell.angle_beta   90.00
_cell.angle_gamma   90.00
#
_symmetry.space_group_name_H-M   'P 1'
#
loop_
_entity.id
_entity.type
_entity.pdbx_description
1 polymer ?
#
loop_
_entity_poly.entity_id
_entity_poly.type
_entity_poly.pdbx_seq_one_letter_code
_entity_poly.pdbx_strand_id
1 'polypeptide(L)'
;MVARLPDILERCVEKGDLELGPATKEIKANYVGYATMPDGREVVIKVGLQRHIYSEARALRVWDGHGINRLIDHDRELSAMLLERFQPGTMLRELDDPVQQAQICGRIMRQLHETSVPDQHDFPHVGEKLAKTFGHRVGAGLLRCEGRIRPNLQFI
;
A
#
# COMPACT_ATOMS: atom_id res chain seq x y z
N MET A 1 0.09 -20.41 6.23
CA MET A 1 -0.72 -19.17 6.18
C MET A 1 -2.17 -19.49 5.87
N VAL A 2 -2.49 -20.11 4.72
CA VAL A 2 -3.88 -20.44 4.33
C VAL A 2 -4.63 -21.24 5.40
N ALA A 3 -4.01 -22.30 5.94
CA ALA A 3 -4.65 -23.14 6.98
C ALA A 3 -4.96 -22.41 8.30
N ARG A 4 -4.25 -21.32 8.61
CA ARG A 4 -4.46 -20.52 9.84
C ARG A 4 -5.30 -19.27 9.60
N LEU A 5 -5.71 -19.03 8.36
CA LEU A 5 -6.43 -17.82 8.00
C LEU A 5 -7.77 -17.70 8.75
N PRO A 6 -8.60 -18.74 8.87
CA PRO A 6 -9.84 -18.66 9.64
C PRO A 6 -9.60 -18.19 11.09
N ASP A 7 -8.67 -18.82 11.80
CA ASP A 7 -8.33 -18.45 13.19
C ASP A 7 -7.79 -17.01 13.30
N ILE A 8 -7.02 -16.56 12.31
CA ILE A 8 -6.53 -15.17 12.28
C ILE A 8 -7.71 -14.20 12.14
N LEU A 9 -8.66 -14.50 11.26
CA LEU A 9 -9.82 -13.64 11.02
C LEU A 9 -10.75 -13.60 12.24
N GLU A 10 -10.98 -14.75 12.87
CA GLU A 10 -11.75 -14.85 14.12
C GLU A 10 -11.13 -13.96 15.21
N ARG A 11 -9.82 -14.07 15.43
CA ARG A 11 -9.12 -13.20 16.39
C ARG A 11 -9.16 -11.72 16.01
N CYS A 12 -9.15 -11.38 14.72
CA CYS A 12 -9.31 -9.99 14.29
C CYS A 12 -10.72 -9.47 14.57
N VAL A 13 -11.75 -10.30 14.34
CA VAL A 13 -13.15 -10.00 14.63
C VAL A 13 -13.33 -9.78 16.12
N GLU A 14 -12.87 -10.69 16.96
CA GLU A 14 -12.96 -10.59 18.42
C GLU A 14 -12.25 -9.33 18.94
N LYS A 15 -11.04 -9.05 18.44
CA LYS A 15 -10.25 -7.90 18.89
C LYS A 15 -10.86 -6.56 18.48
N GLY A 16 -11.42 -6.48 17.27
CA GLY A 16 -11.92 -5.23 16.68
C GLY A 16 -13.43 -5.06 16.73
N ASP A 17 -14.16 -6.05 17.26
CA ASP A 17 -15.62 -6.17 17.21
C ASP A 17 -16.15 -5.94 15.78
N LEU A 18 -15.54 -6.65 14.83
CA LEU A 18 -15.76 -6.43 13.39
C LEU A 18 -16.85 -7.36 12.83
N GLU A 19 -17.74 -6.82 12.00
CA GLU A 19 -18.58 -7.63 11.14
C GLU A 19 -17.85 -7.89 9.81
N LEU A 20 -17.53 -9.16 9.49
CA LEU A 20 -16.84 -9.50 8.24
C LEU A 20 -17.79 -9.45 7.04
N GLY A 21 -17.37 -8.72 6.01
CA GLY A 21 -17.94 -8.75 4.67
C GLY A 21 -17.21 -9.70 3.72
N PRO A 22 -17.49 -9.63 2.41
CA PRO A 22 -16.87 -10.50 1.44
C PRO A 22 -15.38 -10.17 1.25
N ALA A 23 -14.59 -11.20 0.94
CA ALA A 23 -13.22 -11.02 0.48
C ALA A 23 -13.20 -10.39 -0.92
N THR A 24 -12.19 -9.56 -1.20
CA THR A 24 -11.96 -9.06 -2.56
C THR A 24 -11.38 -10.17 -3.46
N LYS A 25 -11.80 -10.19 -4.72
CA LYS A 25 -11.26 -11.11 -5.74
C LYS A 25 -10.01 -10.54 -6.43
N GLU A 26 -9.66 -9.29 -6.15
CA GLU A 26 -8.59 -8.55 -6.83
C GLU A 26 -7.18 -8.96 -6.38
N ILE A 27 -7.05 -9.56 -5.20
CA ILE A 27 -5.75 -9.85 -4.57
C ILE A 27 -5.63 -11.35 -4.33
N LYS A 28 -4.57 -11.96 -4.88
CA LYS A 28 -4.35 -13.41 -4.83
C LYS A 28 -3.29 -13.86 -3.83
N ALA A 29 -2.36 -12.99 -3.46
CA ALA A 29 -1.19 -13.35 -2.62
C ALA A 29 -1.40 -13.12 -1.12
N ASN A 30 -2.35 -12.25 -0.77
CA ASN A 30 -2.75 -11.93 0.60
C ASN A 30 -4.27 -12.10 0.69
N TYR A 31 -4.78 -12.34 1.89
CA TYR A 31 -6.20 -12.17 2.13
C TYR A 31 -6.49 -10.68 2.29
N VAL A 32 -7.48 -10.20 1.56
CA VAL A 32 -8.03 -8.86 1.72
C VAL A 32 -9.55 -8.98 1.72
N GLY A 33 -10.20 -8.43 2.73
CA GLY A 33 -11.66 -8.50 2.87
C GLY A 33 -12.23 -7.23 3.45
N TYR A 34 -13.51 -7.01 3.19
CA TYR A 34 -14.25 -5.90 3.77
C TYR A 34 -14.72 -6.28 5.17
N ALA A 35 -14.87 -5.28 6.03
CA ALA A 35 -15.51 -5.43 7.32
C ALA A 35 -16.17 -4.11 7.75
N THR A 36 -17.00 -4.17 8.78
CA THR A 36 -17.66 -3.02 9.38
C THR A 36 -17.30 -2.96 10.86
N MET A 37 -16.93 -1.77 11.34
CA MET A 37 -16.67 -1.51 12.77
C MET A 37 -17.99 -1.26 13.54
N PRO A 38 -17.99 -1.33 14.88
CA PRO A 38 -19.21 -1.12 15.69
C PRO A 38 -19.85 0.27 15.50
N ASP A 39 -19.05 1.26 15.13
CA ASP A 39 -19.51 2.62 14.84
C ASP A 39 -20.07 2.79 13.41
N GLY A 40 -20.18 1.69 12.65
CA GLY A 40 -20.69 1.66 11.29
C GLY A 40 -19.67 2.02 10.21
N ARG A 41 -18.41 2.35 10.55
CA ARG A 41 -17.39 2.62 9.55
C ARG A 41 -17.02 1.36 8.78
N GLU A 42 -17.03 1.45 7.46
CA GLU A 42 -16.53 0.39 6.60
C GLU A 42 -15.00 0.43 6.53
N VAL A 43 -14.38 -0.74 6.64
CA VAL A 43 -12.94 -0.93 6.73
C VAL A 43 -12.50 -2.11 5.86
N VAL A 44 -11.20 -2.23 5.66
CA VAL A 44 -10.58 -3.35 4.95
C VAL A 44 -9.64 -4.08 5.89
N ILE A 45 -9.83 -5.38 6.05
CA ILE A 45 -8.89 -6.25 6.73
C ILE A 45 -7.91 -6.84 5.71
N LYS A 46 -6.62 -6.79 6.02
CA LYS A 46 -5.55 -7.38 5.20
C LYS A 46 -4.71 -8.31 6.05
N VAL A 47 -4.58 -9.56 5.62
CA VAL A 47 -3.76 -10.59 6.27
C VAL A 47 -2.75 -11.13 5.26
N GLY A 48 -1.49 -11.22 5.67
CA GLY A 48 -0.42 -11.62 4.77
C GLY A 48 0.84 -12.09 5.48
N LEU A 49 1.93 -12.17 4.72
CA LEU A 49 3.23 -12.55 5.28
C LEU A 49 3.76 -11.45 6.20
N GLN A 50 4.20 -11.83 7.40
CA GLN A 50 4.64 -10.90 8.46
C GLN A 50 5.62 -9.83 7.98
N ARG A 51 6.65 -10.22 7.21
CA ARG A 51 7.65 -9.27 6.67
C ARG A 51 7.05 -8.22 5.72
N HIS A 52 6.01 -8.58 4.96
CA HIS A 52 5.36 -7.67 4.01
C HIS A 52 4.42 -6.74 4.78
N ILE A 53 3.54 -7.32 5.60
CA ILE A 53 2.56 -6.59 6.42
C ILE A 53 3.24 -5.58 7.33
N TYR A 54 4.33 -5.95 8.00
CA TYR A 54 5.05 -5.04 8.88
C TYR A 54 5.68 -3.87 8.12
N SER A 55 6.34 -4.13 6.99
CA SER A 55 6.96 -3.06 6.19
C SER A 55 5.91 -2.10 5.63
N GLU A 56 4.76 -2.62 5.23
CA GLU A 56 3.64 -1.85 4.70
C GLU A 56 2.96 -1.02 5.79
N ALA A 57 2.70 -1.59 6.97
CA ALA A 57 2.14 -0.85 8.10
C ALA A 57 3.04 0.33 8.52
N ARG A 58 4.37 0.17 8.53
CA ARG A 58 5.28 1.30 8.78
C ARG A 58 5.16 2.39 7.72
N ALA A 59 5.07 2.01 6.44
CA ALA A 59 4.95 2.98 5.35
C ALA A 59 3.61 3.73 5.41
N LEU A 60 2.50 3.00 5.67
CA LEU A 60 1.17 3.60 5.84
C LEU A 60 1.09 4.58 7.01
N ARG A 61 1.83 4.35 8.10
CA ARG A 61 1.96 5.32 9.21
C ARG A 61 2.67 6.60 8.80
N VAL A 62 3.63 6.52 7.88
CA VAL A 62 4.34 7.70 7.36
C VAL A 62 3.41 8.50 6.45
N TRP A 63 2.71 7.83 5.52
CA TRP A 63 1.78 8.51 4.64
C TRP A 63 0.51 9.01 5.34
N ASP A 64 0.01 8.34 6.38
CA ASP A 64 -1.16 8.74 7.19
C ASP A 64 -2.34 9.32 6.37
N GLY A 65 -2.74 8.63 5.32
CA GLY A 65 -3.87 9.07 4.48
C GLY A 65 -3.50 9.99 3.31
N HIS A 66 -2.23 10.40 3.16
CA HIS A 66 -1.78 11.26 2.06
C HIS A 66 -1.60 10.46 0.78
N GLY A 67 -2.61 10.44 -0.08
CA GLY A 67 -2.59 9.71 -1.36
C GLY A 67 -2.75 8.18 -1.23
N ILE A 68 -3.00 7.68 -0.03
CA ILE A 68 -3.21 6.26 0.29
C ILE A 68 -4.19 6.15 1.46
N ASN A 69 -4.76 4.98 1.69
CA ASN A 69 -5.67 4.77 2.80
C ASN A 69 -4.96 4.84 4.16
N ARG A 70 -5.67 5.28 5.20
CA ARG A 70 -5.13 5.30 6.57
C ARG A 70 -5.00 3.89 7.15
N LEU A 71 -3.95 3.70 7.95
CA LEU A 71 -3.83 2.54 8.84
C LEU A 71 -4.65 2.78 10.11
N ILE A 72 -5.63 1.94 10.38
CA ILE A 72 -6.49 2.03 11.57
C ILE A 72 -5.90 1.23 12.72
N ASP A 73 -5.56 -0.04 12.48
CA ASP A 73 -4.88 -0.91 13.45
C ASP A 73 -3.93 -1.87 12.73
N HIS A 74 -2.94 -2.38 13.45
CA HIS A 74 -2.02 -3.40 12.97
C HIS A 74 -1.62 -4.36 14.09
N ASP A 75 -1.82 -5.64 13.84
CA ASP A 75 -1.44 -6.72 14.73
C ASP A 75 -0.28 -7.53 14.15
N ARG A 76 0.89 -7.39 14.78
CA ARG A 76 2.14 -8.00 14.32
C ARG A 76 2.14 -9.53 14.47
N GLU A 77 1.47 -10.05 15.51
CA GLU A 77 1.44 -11.49 15.79
C GLU A 77 0.53 -12.20 14.81
N LEU A 78 -0.62 -11.59 14.54
CA LEU A 78 -1.59 -12.08 13.55
C LEU A 78 -1.13 -11.84 12.10
N SER A 79 -0.15 -10.96 11.88
CA SER A 79 0.22 -10.46 10.55
C SER A 79 -0.99 -9.90 9.82
N ALA A 80 -1.78 -9.09 10.54
CA ALA A 80 -3.03 -8.51 10.10
C ALA A 80 -3.00 -6.99 10.27
N MET A 81 -3.70 -6.28 9.40
CA MET A 81 -3.94 -4.83 9.54
C MET A 81 -5.36 -4.48 9.15
N LEU A 82 -5.88 -3.44 9.80
CA LEU A 82 -7.15 -2.82 9.50
C LEU A 82 -6.89 -1.47 8.82
N LEU A 83 -7.55 -1.25 7.69
CA LEU A 83 -7.33 -0.11 6.83
C LEU A 83 -8.63 0.63 6.58
N GLU A 84 -8.52 1.94 6.38
CA GLU A 84 -9.61 2.74 5.81
C GLU A 84 -10.03 2.16 4.45
N ARG A 85 -11.36 2.10 4.25
CA ARG A 85 -11.95 1.75 2.96
C ARG A 85 -12.26 3.01 2.18
N PHE A 86 -11.75 3.10 0.95
CA PHE A 86 -12.14 4.19 0.05
C PHE A 86 -13.59 4.06 -0.40
N GLN A 87 -14.28 5.21 -0.42
CA GLN A 87 -15.64 5.33 -0.92
C GLN A 87 -15.74 6.55 -1.86
N PRO A 88 -16.17 6.37 -3.12
CA PRO A 88 -16.49 5.10 -3.78
C PRO A 88 -15.23 4.25 -4.05
N GLY A 89 -15.31 2.94 -3.81
CA GLY A 89 -14.20 1.99 -3.99
C GLY A 89 -13.95 1.52 -5.43
N THR A 90 -14.39 2.28 -6.42
CA THR A 90 -14.26 1.95 -7.85
C THR A 90 -12.79 1.95 -8.26
N MET A 91 -12.35 0.94 -9.00
CA MET A 91 -10.96 0.83 -9.41
C MET A 91 -10.64 1.86 -10.51
N LEU A 92 -9.48 2.53 -10.42
CA LEU A 92 -9.07 3.53 -11.40
C LEU A 92 -9.05 2.99 -12.85
N ARG A 93 -8.71 1.70 -13.03
CA ARG A 93 -8.68 1.04 -14.34
C ARG A 93 -10.05 0.87 -15.00
N GLU A 94 -11.13 1.00 -14.23
CA GLU A 94 -12.52 0.90 -14.71
C GLU A 94 -13.00 2.21 -15.33
N LEU A 95 -12.24 3.29 -15.15
CA LEU A 95 -12.51 4.58 -15.78
C LEU A 95 -12.20 4.52 -17.28
N ASP A 96 -13.19 4.78 -18.14
CA ASP A 96 -13.02 4.77 -19.61
C ASP A 96 -12.45 6.10 -20.15
N ASP A 97 -11.38 6.58 -19.51
CA ASP A 97 -10.65 7.79 -19.93
C ASP A 97 -9.16 7.67 -19.51
N PRO A 98 -8.26 7.27 -20.44
CA PRO A 98 -6.84 7.11 -20.15
C PRO A 98 -6.13 8.40 -19.74
N VAL A 99 -6.57 9.57 -20.23
CA VAL A 99 -5.96 10.86 -19.89
C VAL A 99 -6.31 11.19 -18.45
N GLN A 100 -7.58 11.05 -18.08
CA GLN A 100 -8.02 11.26 -16.70
C GLN A 100 -7.40 10.24 -15.74
N GLN A 101 -7.26 8.97 -16.13
CA GLN A 101 -6.52 7.97 -15.35
C GLN A 101 -5.08 8.41 -15.06
N ALA A 102 -4.35 8.85 -16.09
CA ALA A 102 -2.97 9.31 -15.95
C ALA A 102 -2.86 10.54 -15.02
N GLN A 103 -3.79 11.49 -15.14
CA GLN A 103 -3.86 12.66 -14.26
C GLN A 103 -4.13 12.27 -12.80
N ILE A 104 -5.06 11.35 -12.54
CA ILE A 104 -5.34 10.85 -11.19
C ILE A 104 -4.10 10.16 -10.61
N CYS A 105 -3.46 9.26 -11.37
CA CYS A 105 -2.21 8.61 -10.99
C CYS A 105 -1.12 9.64 -10.65
N GLY A 106 -0.91 10.64 -11.52
CA GLY A 106 0.09 11.68 -11.30
C GLY A 106 -0.15 12.49 -10.03
N ARG A 107 -1.41 12.83 -9.72
CA ARG A 107 -1.77 13.51 -8.47
C ARG A 107 -1.49 12.64 -7.25
N ILE A 108 -1.87 11.37 -7.27
CA ILE A 108 -1.61 10.43 -6.16
C ILE A 108 -0.11 10.28 -5.93
N MET A 109 0.68 10.06 -6.99
CA MET A 109 2.13 9.94 -6.90
C MET A 109 2.78 11.20 -6.31
N ARG A 110 2.27 12.38 -6.69
CA ARG A 110 2.73 13.64 -6.12
C ARG A 110 2.41 13.73 -4.62
N GLN A 111 1.19 13.41 -4.19
CA GLN A 111 0.80 13.42 -2.77
C GLN A 111 1.66 12.48 -1.93
N LEU A 112 1.94 11.29 -2.44
CA LEU A 112 2.83 10.32 -1.77
C LEU A 112 4.26 10.86 -1.61
N HIS A 113 4.75 11.64 -2.57
CA HIS A 113 6.09 12.25 -2.53
C HIS A 113 6.18 13.54 -1.72
N GLU A 114 5.06 14.19 -1.40
CA GLU A 114 5.02 15.36 -0.52
C GLU A 114 5.21 14.97 0.95
N THR A 115 5.00 13.70 1.28
CA THR A 115 5.20 13.17 2.64
C THR A 115 6.69 13.07 2.96
N SER A 116 7.13 13.78 4.00
CA SER A 116 8.50 13.67 4.51
C SER A 116 8.67 12.35 5.26
N VAL A 117 9.72 11.61 4.91
CA VAL A 117 10.09 10.39 5.62
C VAL A 117 11.01 10.78 6.79
N PRO A 118 10.87 10.17 7.99
CA PRO A 118 11.75 10.48 9.12
C PRO A 118 13.23 10.28 8.78
N ASP A 119 14.11 11.17 9.25
CA ASP A 119 15.56 11.12 8.94
C ASP A 119 16.21 9.76 9.25
N GLN A 120 15.71 9.09 10.29
CA GLN A 120 16.12 7.72 10.63
C GLN A 120 14.99 6.76 10.28
N HIS A 121 15.23 5.91 9.27
CA HIS A 121 14.29 4.89 8.84
C HIS A 121 15.00 3.67 8.21
N ASP A 122 14.35 2.50 8.27
CA ASP A 122 14.84 1.29 7.58
C ASP A 122 14.06 1.01 6.28
N PHE A 123 13.46 2.02 5.66
CA PHE A 123 12.80 1.82 4.36
C PHE A 123 13.87 1.51 3.30
N PRO A 124 13.68 0.42 2.52
CA PRO A 124 14.64 0.07 1.49
C PRO A 124 14.61 1.11 0.38
N HIS A 125 15.79 1.56 -0.05
CA HIS A 125 15.88 2.46 -1.19
C HIS A 125 15.51 1.71 -2.48
N VAL A 126 14.70 2.33 -3.35
CA VAL A 126 14.26 1.70 -4.60
C VAL A 126 15.46 1.34 -5.48
N GLY A 127 16.46 2.22 -5.56
CA GLY A 127 17.70 1.95 -6.30
C GLY A 127 18.44 0.70 -5.82
N GLU A 128 18.48 0.44 -4.51
CA GLU A 128 19.11 -0.76 -3.97
C GLU A 128 18.32 -2.03 -4.29
N LYS A 129 16.98 -1.95 -4.22
CA LYS A 129 16.12 -3.07 -4.63
C LYS A 129 16.29 -3.37 -6.11
N LEU A 130 16.28 -2.36 -6.96
CA LEU A 130 16.48 -2.51 -8.40
C LEU A 130 17.85 -3.11 -8.70
N ALA A 131 18.92 -2.65 -8.04
CA ALA A 131 20.25 -3.23 -8.20
C ALA A 131 20.30 -4.70 -7.78
N LYS A 132 19.62 -5.10 -6.71
CA LYS A 132 19.56 -6.51 -6.28
C LYS A 132 18.73 -7.38 -7.23
N THR A 133 17.62 -6.85 -7.74
CA THR A 133 16.70 -7.60 -8.63
C THR A 133 17.22 -7.70 -10.06
N PHE A 134 17.86 -6.66 -10.58
CA PHE A 134 18.32 -6.56 -11.96
C PHE A 134 19.84 -6.59 -12.12
N GLY A 135 20.63 -6.53 -11.04
CA GLY A 135 22.10 -6.53 -11.09
C GLY A 135 22.73 -7.81 -11.64
N HIS A 136 21.99 -8.92 -11.68
CA HIS A 136 22.41 -10.14 -12.39
C HIS A 136 22.13 -10.10 -13.90
N ARG A 137 21.49 -9.04 -14.43
CA ARG A 137 21.12 -8.89 -15.85
C ARG A 137 21.44 -7.53 -16.47
N VAL A 138 22.00 -6.58 -15.73
CA VAL A 138 22.40 -5.27 -16.26
C VAL A 138 23.93 -5.23 -16.29
N GLY A 139 24.51 -5.44 -17.47
CA GLY A 139 25.90 -5.08 -17.72
C GLY A 139 26.10 -3.59 -17.40
N ALA A 140 27.14 -3.30 -16.63
CA ALA A 140 27.80 -2.06 -16.17
C ALA A 140 27.53 -0.66 -16.82
N GLY A 141 26.42 -0.41 -17.52
CA GLY A 141 26.22 0.82 -18.31
C GLY A 141 25.17 1.81 -17.79
N LEU A 142 24.34 1.46 -16.81
CA LEU A 142 23.14 2.25 -16.49
C LEU A 142 23.08 2.81 -15.05
N LEU A 143 24.23 3.10 -14.44
CA LEU A 143 24.30 3.73 -13.12
C LEU A 143 25.07 5.07 -13.09
N ARG A 144 25.26 5.73 -14.24
CA ARG A 144 25.65 7.16 -14.28
C ARG A 144 24.55 8.00 -14.89
N CYS A 145 23.56 8.35 -14.07
CA CYS A 145 22.76 9.55 -14.28
C CYS A 145 23.23 10.60 -13.26
N GLU A 146 24.34 11.28 -13.54
CA GLU A 146 24.63 12.59 -12.93
C GLU A 146 23.73 13.63 -13.63
N GLY A 147 22.43 13.59 -13.33
CA GLY A 147 21.41 14.43 -13.95
C GLY A 147 21.14 15.68 -13.14
N ARG A 148 21.89 16.76 -13.40
CA ARG A 148 21.55 18.12 -12.99
C ARG A 148 20.15 18.47 -13.55
N ILE A 149 19.17 18.63 -12.67
CA ILE A 149 17.81 19.08 -13.05
C ILE A 149 17.96 20.45 -13.74
N ARG A 150 17.67 20.52 -15.05
CA ARG A 150 17.61 21.80 -15.76
C ARG A 150 16.26 22.46 -15.46
N PRO A 151 16.22 23.75 -15.08
CA PRO A 151 15.04 24.35 -14.45
C PRO A 151 13.88 24.72 -15.39
N ASN A 152 13.86 24.31 -16.66
CA ASN A 152 12.82 24.71 -17.61
C ASN A 152 12.32 23.54 -18.47
N LEU A 153 11.42 22.73 -17.94
CA LEU A 153 10.45 21.99 -18.78
C LEU A 153 9.04 22.42 -18.37
N GLN A 154 8.43 23.24 -19.22
CA GLN A 154 6.98 23.43 -19.25
C GLN A 154 6.38 22.17 -19.88
N PHE A 155 5.48 21.50 -19.16
CA PHE A 155 4.68 20.41 -19.69
C PHE A 155 3.47 21.01 -20.41
N ILE A 156 3.29 20.64 -21.67
CA ILE A 156 2.03 20.77 -22.42
C ILE A 156 1.17 19.56 -22.05
#